data_AF-A0A7X4JUE2-F1
#
_entry.id   AF-A0A7X4JUE2-F1
#
_cell.length_a   1.000
_cell.length_b   1.000
_cell.length_c   1.000
_cell.angle_alpha   90.00
_cell.angle_beta   90.00
_cell.angle_gamma   90.00
#
_symmetry.space_group_name_H-M   'P 1'
#
loop_
_entity.id
_entity.type
_entity.pdbx_description
1 polymer ?
#
loop_
_entity_poly.entity_id
_entity_poly.type
_entity_poly.pdbx_seq_one_letter_code
_entity_poly.pdbx_strand_id
1 'polypeptide(L)'
;MTNSSDTRVESPATDAARRPALSRALLRISASLDLETVLQEVADGACELTGARYGCIVTVDESGTPGDFVTSGLTEEDHHRVAAWPDGLRLFEQLRDLPGPFRIPDFAAFVRSLGVTWDVVLSSACMSTPLRHL
;
A
#
# COMPACT_ATOMS: atom_id res chain seq x y z
N MET A 1 36.04 -56.53 3.74
CA MET A 1 34.83 -57.37 3.65
C MET A 1 33.61 -56.47 3.85
N THR A 2 32.70 -56.48 2.86
CA THR A 2 31.24 -56.20 2.93
C THR A 2 30.79 -54.90 3.62
N ASN A 3 30.47 -53.83 2.89
CA ASN A 3 29.24 -53.57 2.11
C ASN A 3 27.96 -53.50 2.95
N SER A 4 27.26 -52.37 2.85
CA SER A 4 25.80 -52.22 2.66
C SER A 4 25.34 -50.92 3.35
N SER A 5 25.08 -49.85 2.60
CA SER A 5 23.80 -49.55 1.92
C SER A 5 22.86 -48.78 2.86
N ASP A 6 22.69 -47.48 2.61
CA ASP A 6 21.39 -46.96 2.20
C ASP A 6 21.51 -45.49 1.75
N THR A 7 21.73 -45.31 0.45
CA THR A 7 21.57 -44.01 -0.20
C THR A 7 20.08 -43.86 -0.53
N ARG A 8 19.32 -43.24 0.37
CA ARG A 8 18.01 -42.71 -0.01
C ARG A 8 18.23 -41.43 -0.80
N VAL A 9 18.24 -41.56 -2.13
CA VAL A 9 18.22 -40.43 -3.07
C VAL A 9 16.85 -39.75 -2.95
N GLU A 10 16.80 -38.55 -2.38
CA GLU A 10 15.59 -37.72 -2.37
C GLU A 10 15.66 -36.66 -3.49
N SER A 11 15.02 -37.06 -4.62
CA SER A 11 14.40 -36.33 -5.73
C SER A 11 15.02 -35.05 -6.38
N PRO A 12 15.31 -35.06 -7.71
CA PRO A 12 15.70 -33.89 -8.52
C PRO A 12 14.53 -32.97 -8.94
N ALA A 13 13.31 -33.19 -8.45
CA ALA A 13 12.13 -32.38 -8.81
C ALA A 13 12.17 -30.94 -8.24
N THR A 14 13.01 -30.69 -7.23
CA THR A 14 13.06 -29.41 -6.51
C THR A 14 13.79 -28.30 -7.28
N ASP A 15 14.72 -28.62 -8.19
CA ASP A 15 15.56 -27.61 -8.86
C ASP A 15 14.94 -27.00 -10.12
N ALA A 16 14.17 -27.78 -10.89
CA ALA A 16 13.51 -27.31 -12.11
C ALA A 16 12.30 -26.40 -11.84
N ALA A 17 11.54 -26.67 -10.78
CA ALA A 17 10.39 -25.83 -10.38
C ALA A 17 10.81 -24.54 -9.64
N ARG A 18 12.01 -24.54 -9.04
CA ARG A 18 12.53 -23.40 -8.26
C ARG A 18 12.96 -22.23 -9.15
N ARG A 19 13.54 -22.50 -10.33
CA ARG A 19 13.96 -21.46 -11.29
C ARG A 19 12.81 -20.55 -11.78
N PRO A 20 11.68 -21.10 -12.26
CA PRO A 20 10.50 -20.29 -12.64
C PRO A 20 9.90 -19.53 -11.45
N ALA A 21 9.88 -20.15 -10.26
CA ALA A 21 9.37 -19.52 -9.05
C ALA A 21 10.22 -18.30 -8.64
N LEU A 22 11.55 -18.41 -8.72
CA LEU A 22 12.48 -17.32 -8.44
C LEU A 22 12.39 -16.19 -9.48
N SER A 23 12.31 -16.51 -10.77
CA SER A 23 12.12 -15.49 -11.82
C SER A 23 10.82 -14.70 -11.61
N ARG A 24 9.72 -15.39 -11.27
CA ARG A 24 8.44 -14.74 -10.98
C ARG A 24 8.48 -13.92 -9.69
N ALA A 25 9.22 -14.37 -8.67
CA ALA A 25 9.42 -13.59 -7.45
C ALA A 25 10.21 -12.31 -7.73
N LEU A 26 11.29 -12.39 -8.53
CA LEU A 26 12.08 -11.23 -8.94
C LEU A 26 11.27 -10.24 -9.77
N LEU A 27 10.49 -10.72 -10.75
CA LEU A 27 9.61 -9.86 -11.55
C LEU A 27 8.54 -9.17 -10.69
N ARG A 28 8.01 -9.85 -9.67
CA ARG A 28 7.08 -9.23 -8.71
C ARG A 28 7.78 -8.17 -7.88
N ILE A 29 8.96 -8.45 -7.36
CA ILE A 29 9.74 -7.48 -6.56
C ILE A 29 10.10 -6.25 -7.41
N SER A 30 10.59 -6.44 -8.63
CA SER A 30 10.91 -5.32 -9.52
C SER A 30 9.66 -4.51 -9.88
N ALA A 31 8.57 -5.19 -10.24
CA ALA A 31 7.30 -4.51 -10.54
C ALA A 31 6.73 -3.78 -9.32
N SER A 32 6.91 -4.29 -8.10
CA SER A 32 6.52 -3.59 -6.86
C SER A 32 7.36 -2.33 -6.64
N LEU A 33 8.69 -2.39 -6.83
CA LEU A 33 9.57 -1.22 -6.73
C LEU A 33 9.27 -0.17 -7.82
N ASP A 34 8.98 -0.63 -9.03
CA ASP A 34 8.56 0.24 -10.14
C ASP A 34 7.17 0.85 -9.86
N LEU A 35 6.24 0.06 -9.33
CA LEU A 35 4.89 0.53 -8.97
C LEU A 35 4.97 1.59 -7.87
N GLU A 36 5.76 1.36 -6.82
CA GLU A 36 5.97 2.34 -5.76
C GLU A 36 6.49 3.67 -6.33
N THR A 37 7.49 3.61 -7.22
CA THR A 37 8.03 4.79 -7.90
C THR A 37 6.96 5.52 -8.73
N VAL A 38 6.19 4.78 -9.53
CA VAL A 38 5.11 5.36 -10.35
C VAL A 38 4.03 5.98 -9.48
N LEU A 39 3.60 5.30 -8.40
CA LEU A 39 2.60 5.84 -7.49
C LEU A 39 3.09 7.09 -6.78
N GLN A 40 4.38 7.14 -6.41
CA GLN A 40 4.99 8.33 -5.83
C GLN A 40 4.94 9.51 -6.81
N GLU A 41 5.32 9.32 -8.07
CA GLU A 41 5.23 10.36 -9.11
C GLU A 41 3.78 10.83 -9.32
N VAL A 42 2.80 9.92 -9.27
CA VAL A 42 1.38 10.27 -9.38
C VAL A 42 0.93 11.08 -8.17
N ALA A 43 1.33 10.71 -6.95
CA ALA A 43 0.99 11.43 -5.74
C ALA A 43 1.59 12.85 -5.74
N ASP A 44 2.86 12.97 -6.14
CA ASP A 44 3.57 14.24 -6.25
C ASP A 44 2.92 15.15 -7.32
N GLY A 45 2.67 14.62 -8.52
CA GLY A 45 2.00 15.35 -9.59
C GLY A 45 0.57 15.77 -9.22
N ALA A 46 -0.17 14.93 -8.49
CA ALA A 46 -1.50 15.29 -8.01
C ALA A 46 -1.44 16.44 -6.99
N CYS A 47 -0.46 16.45 -6.08
CA CYS A 47 -0.23 17.57 -5.15
C CYS A 47 0.09 18.86 -5.91
N GLU A 48 1.01 18.80 -6.88
CA GLU A 48 1.38 19.95 -7.71
C GLU A 48 0.18 20.52 -8.47
N LEU A 49 -0.64 19.66 -9.10
CA LEU A 49 -1.80 20.08 -9.88
C LEU A 49 -2.93 20.66 -9.02
N THR A 50 -3.11 20.15 -7.81
CA THR A 50 -4.22 20.55 -6.93
C THR A 50 -3.83 21.64 -5.93
N GLY A 51 -2.54 21.93 -5.78
CA GLY A 51 -2.01 22.77 -4.71
C GLY A 51 -2.14 22.14 -3.32
N ALA A 52 -2.35 20.82 -3.24
CA ALA A 52 -2.43 20.12 -1.97
C ALA A 52 -1.05 20.07 -1.30
N ARG A 53 -1.02 20.35 0.01
CA ARG A 53 0.23 20.26 0.81
C ARG A 53 0.68 18.82 1.01
N TYR A 54 -0.26 17.88 1.00
CA TYR A 54 -0.03 16.47 1.26
C TYR A 54 -0.89 15.62 0.32
N GLY A 55 -0.37 14.47 -0.09
CA GLY A 55 -1.06 13.49 -0.91
C GLY A 55 -0.79 12.08 -0.38
N CYS A 56 -1.73 11.16 -0.61
CA CYS A 56 -1.58 9.75 -0.23
C CYS A 56 -2.29 8.88 -1.26
N ILE A 57 -1.63 7.79 -1.68
CA ILE A 57 -2.24 6.72 -2.48
C ILE A 57 -2.05 5.42 -1.73
N VAL A 58 -3.14 4.70 -1.50
CA VAL A 58 -3.16 3.40 -0.85
C VAL A 58 -3.55 2.36 -1.88
N THR A 59 -2.74 1.33 -2.04
CA THR A 59 -3.05 0.17 -2.89
C THR A 59 -3.89 -0.83 -2.11
N VAL A 60 -4.64 -1.67 -2.83
CA VAL A 60 -5.35 -2.81 -2.25
C VAL A 60 -4.97 -4.09 -2.96
N ASP A 61 -4.99 -5.20 -2.24
CA ASP A 61 -4.89 -6.53 -2.84
C ASP A 61 -6.20 -6.97 -3.49
N GLU A 62 -6.21 -8.19 -4.06
CA GLU A 62 -7.37 -8.77 -4.73
C GLU A 62 -8.60 -8.94 -3.80
N SER A 63 -8.39 -8.98 -2.48
CA SER A 63 -9.45 -9.06 -1.49
C SER A 63 -9.99 -7.68 -1.07
N GLY A 64 -9.40 -6.60 -1.58
CA GLY A 64 -9.70 -5.23 -1.19
C GLY A 64 -9.04 -4.81 0.13
N THR A 65 -8.10 -5.61 0.64
CA THR A 65 -7.33 -5.30 1.84
C THR A 65 -6.24 -4.29 1.47
N PRO A 66 -6.08 -3.18 2.21
CA PRO A 66 -5.03 -2.22 1.91
C PRO A 66 -3.65 -2.85 2.06
N GLY A 67 -2.81 -2.61 1.05
CA GLY A 67 -1.42 -2.99 0.99
C GLY A 67 -0.52 -1.79 1.21
N ASP A 68 0.46 -1.63 0.33
CA ASP A 68 1.42 -0.53 0.39
C ASP A 68 0.74 0.82 0.11
N PHE A 69 1.32 1.88 0.65
CA PHE A 69 0.90 3.24 0.40
C PHE A 69 2.09 4.18 0.23
N VAL A 70 1.90 5.20 -0.59
CA VAL A 70 2.87 6.27 -0.82
C VAL A 70 2.31 7.59 -0.33
N THR A 71 3.19 8.50 0.08
CA THR A 71 2.79 9.83 0.55
C THR A 71 3.64 10.92 -0.08
N SER A 72 3.00 12.05 -0.40
CA SER A 72 3.66 13.24 -0.91
C SER A 72 3.57 14.37 0.12
N GLY A 73 4.65 15.16 0.25
CA GLY A 73 4.72 16.34 1.12
C GLY A 73 4.91 16.05 2.62
N LEU A 74 4.89 14.78 3.04
CA LEU A 74 5.18 14.38 4.42
C LEU A 74 6.68 14.20 4.67
N THR A 75 7.09 14.48 5.90
CA THR A 75 8.41 14.06 6.37
C THR A 75 8.41 12.54 6.62
N GLU A 76 9.58 11.92 6.64
CA GLU A 76 9.70 10.49 6.98
C GLU A 76 9.09 10.17 8.35
N GLU A 77 9.29 11.06 9.33
CA GLU A 77 8.69 10.92 10.66
C GLU A 77 7.16 10.95 10.60
N ASP A 78 6.58 11.89 9.87
CA ASP A 78 5.12 11.96 9.71
C ASP A 78 4.57 10.78 8.91
N HIS A 79 5.30 10.31 7.90
CA HIS A 79 4.96 9.10 7.15
C HIS A 79 4.87 7.89 8.09
N HIS A 80 5.89 7.68 8.94
CA HIS A 80 5.85 6.60 9.93
C HIS A 80 4.73 6.76 10.95
N ARG A 81 4.40 7.99 11.35
CA ARG A 81 3.26 8.24 12.25
C ARG A 81 1.93 7.87 11.60
N VAL A 82 1.75 8.19 10.31
CA VAL A 82 0.57 7.79 9.53
C VAL A 82 0.53 6.27 9.37
N ALA A 83 1.67 5.63 9.06
CA ALA A 83 1.78 4.17 8.93
C ALA A 83 1.41 3.44 10.22
N ALA A 84 1.83 3.98 11.37
CA ALA A 84 1.60 3.39 12.69
C ALA A 84 0.25 3.75 13.31
N TRP A 85 -0.57 4.56 12.62
CA TRP A 85 -1.82 5.06 13.16
C TRP A 85 -2.86 3.93 13.27
N PRO A 86 -3.27 3.50 14.48
CA PRO A 86 -4.11 2.30 14.67
C PRO A 86 -5.47 2.37 13.97
N ASP A 87 -5.93 3.60 13.76
CA ASP A 87 -7.24 3.96 13.29
C ASP A 87 -7.24 4.24 11.76
N GLY A 88 -6.07 4.20 11.12
CA GLY A 88 -5.88 4.48 9.69
C GLY A 88 -6.59 3.47 8.77
N LEU A 89 -6.59 2.19 9.15
CA LEU A 89 -7.32 1.16 8.41
C LEU A 89 -8.82 1.43 8.38
N ARG A 90 -9.40 1.83 9.53
CA ARG A 90 -10.83 2.15 9.63
C ARG A 90 -11.17 3.37 8.78
N LEU A 91 -10.34 4.41 8.78
CA LEU A 91 -10.53 5.56 7.91
C LEU A 91 -10.46 5.17 6.43
N PHE A 92 -9.49 4.34 6.05
CA PHE A 92 -9.35 3.85 4.69
C PHE A 92 -10.60 3.11 4.22
N GLU A 93 -11.14 2.18 5.03
CA GLU A 93 -12.36 1.44 4.71
C GLU A 93 -13.53 2.38 4.43
N GLN A 94 -13.71 3.42 5.26
CA GLN A 94 -14.77 4.42 5.07
C GLN A 94 -14.59 5.23 3.78
N LEU A 95 -13.35 5.61 3.45
CA LEU A 95 -13.05 6.33 2.21
C LEU A 95 -13.22 5.44 0.97
N ARG A 96 -12.80 4.17 1.04
CA ARG A 96 -12.93 3.17 -0.03
C ARG A 96 -14.39 2.93 -0.41
N ASP A 97 -15.29 2.95 0.57
CA ASP A 97 -16.70 2.64 0.37
C ASP A 97 -17.51 3.86 -0.14
N LEU A 98 -16.87 5.02 -0.35
CA LEU A 98 -17.49 6.17 -0.99
C LEU A 98 -17.91 5.86 -2.45
N PRO A 99 -19.04 6.43 -2.91
CA PRO A 99 -19.57 6.16 -4.26
C PRO A 99 -18.76 6.83 -5.39
N GLY A 100 -17.84 7.74 -5.07
CA GLY A 100 -17.03 8.47 -6.03
C GLY A 100 -16.16 9.54 -5.37
N PRO A 101 -15.53 10.43 -6.15
CA PRO A 101 -14.71 11.52 -5.62
C PRO A 101 -15.48 12.37 -4.61
N PHE A 102 -14.88 12.62 -3.45
CA PHE A 102 -15.49 13.36 -2.35
C PHE A 102 -14.52 14.39 -1.78
N ARG A 103 -15.00 15.63 -1.62
CA ARG A 103 -14.24 16.72 -1.01
C ARG A 103 -14.71 16.91 0.44
N ILE A 104 -13.78 16.82 1.36
CA ILE A 104 -14.00 16.94 2.79
C ILE A 104 -13.38 18.27 3.26
N PRO A 105 -14.19 19.29 3.57
CA PRO A 105 -13.67 20.62 3.93
C PRO A 105 -13.06 20.69 5.33
N ASP A 106 -13.52 19.81 6.23
CA ASP A 106 -12.95 19.61 7.56
C ASP A 106 -12.70 18.11 7.78
N PHE A 107 -11.50 17.67 7.38
CA PHE A 107 -11.08 16.28 7.46
C PHE A 107 -10.96 15.81 8.91
N ALA A 108 -10.51 16.68 9.82
CA ALA A 108 -10.41 16.34 11.23
C ALA A 108 -11.81 16.13 11.85
N ALA A 109 -12.80 16.95 11.50
CA ALA A 109 -14.19 16.74 11.91
C ALA A 109 -14.78 15.47 11.31
N PHE A 110 -14.48 15.17 10.04
CA PHE A 110 -14.88 13.93 9.40
C PHE A 110 -14.34 12.71 10.14
N VAL A 111 -13.03 12.67 10.41
CA VAL A 111 -12.40 11.57 11.16
C VAL A 111 -13.03 11.41 12.56
N ARG A 112 -13.25 12.52 13.29
CA ARG A 112 -13.95 12.48 14.58
C ARG A 112 -15.38 11.92 14.47
N SER A 113 -16.11 12.26 13.41
CA SER A 113 -17.48 11.77 13.20
C SER A 113 -17.57 10.25 12.99
N LEU A 114 -16.47 9.64 12.55
CA LEU A 114 -16.33 8.19 12.39
C LEU A 114 -15.96 7.48 13.72
N GLY A 115 -15.80 8.21 14.82
CA GLY A 115 -15.32 7.67 16.09
C GLY A 115 -13.86 7.20 16.00
N VAL A 116 -13.07 7.90 15.19
CA VAL A 116 -11.65 7.63 14.92
C VAL A 116 -10.84 8.79 15.53
N THR A 117 -9.73 8.49 16.19
CA THR A 117 -8.91 9.49 16.89
C THR A 117 -7.85 10.04 15.94
N TRP A 118 -7.98 11.29 15.52
CA TRP A 118 -7.02 11.97 14.66
C TRP A 118 -5.89 12.65 15.47
N ASP A 119 -4.69 12.09 15.45
CA ASP A 119 -3.51 12.61 16.16
C ASP A 119 -2.32 12.95 15.24
N VAL A 120 -2.41 12.61 13.95
CA VAL A 120 -1.41 12.97 12.93
C VAL A 120 -1.66 14.37 12.38
N VAL A 121 -0.59 15.13 12.14
CA VAL A 121 -0.71 16.53 11.69
C VAL A 121 -0.81 16.56 10.16
N LEU A 122 -2.01 16.38 9.61
CA LEU A 122 -2.28 16.69 8.19
C LEU A 122 -3.23 17.88 8.05
N SER A 123 -3.34 18.38 6.81
CA SER A 123 -4.21 19.49 6.43
C SER A 123 -5.67 19.32 6.88
N SER A 124 -6.34 20.46 7.10
CA SER A 124 -7.75 20.51 7.50
C SER A 124 -8.74 20.09 6.41
N ALA A 125 -8.34 20.05 5.14
CA ALA A 125 -9.21 19.63 4.04
C ALA A 125 -8.59 18.45 3.28
N CYS A 126 -9.43 17.54 2.81
CA CYS A 126 -9.03 16.35 2.05
C CYS A 126 -9.89 16.22 0.79
N MET A 127 -9.31 15.66 -0.26
CA MET A 127 -10.02 15.16 -1.43
C MET A 127 -9.70 13.67 -1.55
N SER A 128 -10.72 12.83 -1.57
CA SER A 128 -10.55 11.37 -1.71
C SER A 128 -11.25 10.88 -2.96
N THR A 129 -10.59 10.01 -3.70
CA THR A 129 -11.12 9.38 -4.92
C THR A 129 -10.87 7.88 -4.85
N PRO A 130 -11.93 7.06 -4.65
CA PRO A 130 -11.80 5.61 -4.78
C PRO A 130 -11.48 5.24 -6.24
N LEU A 131 -10.35 4.59 -6.47
CA LEU A 131 -9.97 4.05 -7.77
C LEU A 131 -10.46 2.61 -7.86
N ARG A 132 -11.50 2.38 -8.67
CA ARG A 132 -12.07 1.07 -8.91
C ARG A 132 -11.66 0.57 -10.28
N HIS A 133 -11.42 -0.72 -10.41
CA HIS A 133 -11.34 -1.35 -11.72
C HIS A 133 -12.73 -1.23 -12.39
N LEU A 134 -12.76 -0.76 -13.63
CA LEU A 134 -13.98 -0.74 -14.45
C LEU A 134 -14.39 -2.15 -14.85
#